data_AF-A0A350PEG4-F1
#
_entry.id   AF-A0A350PEG4-F1
#
_cell.length_a   1.000
_cell.length_b   1.000
_cell.length_c   1.000
_cell.angle_alpha   90.00
_cell.angle_beta   90.00
_cell.angle_gamma   90.00
#
_symmetry.space_group_name_H-M   'P 1'
#
loop_
_entity.id
_entity.type
_entity.pdbx_description
1 polymer ?
#
loop_
_entity_poly.entity_id
_entity_poly.type
_entity_poly.pdbx_seq_one_letter_code
_entity_poly.pdbx_strand_id
1 'polypeptide(L)'
;MGLTTRSLSHNLGMITELSTYSQNVYIFVSKTHDYQDENTIEPANTENYYTSLHNPIREMVFGKKIKPSDVAPVVDRYDWASGTIYQEFYNQSNTIFTVENGSTEQSMFVYTSGGNVYKCIDNNSAATSTVEPTHTDLTPREESDGYKWKYMYSVPIGSKFITNEYIPVVSNSTIQTSVTAGIDRVFLQSGGKNYTSTTNGSVQSTITSSRFVIENKSIANSTGGLVTLSDNYFNNSSILMFEPGARDSGSLFTITDYISSSQEIVIDGTHSFTDSTKYEISPRIRIIGDGANATAIASVNPSTKTITSIEVKTTGDSYSFANVIIDDITGTRAKAVAVVPPR
;
A
#
# COMPACT_ATOMS: atom_id res chain seq x y z
N MET A 1 22.78 9.29 5.42
CA MET A 1 22.66 10.17 4.24
C MET A 1 21.80 9.41 3.24
N GLY A 2 20.48 9.64 3.28
CA GLY A 2 19.52 8.82 2.55
C GLY A 2 19.57 9.15 1.07
N LEU A 3 19.98 8.17 0.25
CA LEU A 3 19.82 8.22 -1.20
C LEU A 3 18.31 8.23 -1.49
N THR A 4 17.73 9.43 -1.61
CA THR A 4 16.40 9.58 -2.17
C THR A 4 16.38 9.10 -3.61
N THR A 5 15.29 8.46 -4.00
CA THR A 5 14.93 7.90 -5.32
C THR A 5 15.33 8.73 -6.56
N ARG A 6 15.63 10.02 -6.41
CA ARG A 6 16.18 10.88 -7.48
C ARG A 6 17.53 10.40 -8.04
N SER A 7 18.37 9.73 -7.25
CA SER A 7 19.66 9.21 -7.73
C SER A 7 19.54 8.03 -8.69
N LEU A 8 18.38 7.36 -8.76
CA LEU A 8 18.14 6.26 -9.70
C LEU A 8 17.76 6.75 -11.10
N SER A 9 17.40 8.04 -11.26
CA SER A 9 16.94 8.58 -12.55
C SER A 9 18.00 8.54 -13.66
N HIS A 10 19.28 8.72 -13.34
CA HIS A 10 20.37 8.64 -14.32
C HIS A 10 20.70 7.20 -14.74
N ASN A 11 20.76 6.27 -13.79
CA ASN A 11 21.03 4.85 -14.08
C ASN A 11 19.85 4.16 -14.77
N LEU A 12 18.62 4.52 -14.37
CA LEU A 12 17.42 4.06 -15.06
C LEU A 12 17.34 4.68 -16.46
N GLY A 13 17.71 5.95 -16.63
CA GLY A 13 17.80 6.61 -17.93
C GLY A 13 18.68 5.86 -18.92
N MET A 14 19.87 5.41 -18.51
CA MET A 14 20.76 4.61 -19.36
C MET A 14 20.15 3.24 -19.73
N ILE A 15 19.52 2.54 -18.78
CA ILE A 15 18.85 1.26 -19.03
C ILE A 15 17.64 1.45 -19.96
N THR A 16 16.86 2.52 -19.76
CA THR A 16 15.74 2.90 -20.63
C THR A 16 16.24 3.21 -22.04
N GLU A 17 17.28 4.03 -22.19
CA GLU A 17 17.89 4.35 -23.50
C GLU A 17 18.43 3.10 -24.23
N LEU A 18 19.09 2.19 -23.50
CA LEU A 18 19.60 0.92 -24.02
C LEU A 18 18.49 -0.04 -24.44
N SER A 19 17.34 0.00 -23.76
CA SER A 19 16.19 -0.85 -24.08
C SER A 19 15.25 -0.26 -25.14
N THR A 20 15.39 1.03 -25.49
CA THR A 20 14.52 1.72 -26.48
C THR A 20 15.22 2.19 -27.76
N TYR A 21 16.43 1.70 -28.07
CA TYR A 21 17.16 1.97 -29.33
C TYR A 21 17.61 3.43 -29.59
N SER A 22 17.72 4.30 -28.59
CA SER A 22 18.13 5.69 -28.86
C SER A 22 19.62 5.84 -29.18
N GLN A 23 20.45 4.84 -28.88
CA GLN A 23 21.90 4.86 -29.10
C GLN A 23 22.45 3.49 -29.51
N ASN A 24 23.56 3.48 -30.27
CA ASN A 24 24.29 2.25 -30.60
C ASN A 24 25.38 2.01 -29.56
N VAL A 25 25.18 1.01 -28.70
CA VAL A 25 26.15 0.65 -27.66
C VAL A 25 26.84 -0.66 -28.01
N TYR A 26 28.13 -0.72 -27.75
CA TYR A 26 28.99 -1.87 -28.03
C TYR A 26 29.76 -2.22 -26.77
N ILE A 27 29.91 -3.51 -26.50
CA ILE A 27 30.86 -4.05 -25.54
C ILE A 27 32.04 -4.62 -26.31
N PHE A 28 33.26 -4.43 -25.82
CA PHE A 28 34.46 -4.95 -26.46
C PHE A 28 35.39 -5.59 -25.44
N VAL A 29 36.25 -6.47 -25.93
CA VAL A 29 37.33 -7.07 -25.16
C VAL A 29 38.65 -6.58 -25.73
N SER A 30 39.54 -6.14 -24.86
CA SER A 30 40.87 -5.65 -25.19
C SER A 30 41.92 -6.32 -24.31
N LYS A 31 43.20 -5.98 -24.53
CA LYS A 31 44.37 -6.42 -23.75
C LYS A 31 44.69 -7.91 -24.00
N THR A 32 45.51 -8.14 -25.02
CA THR A 32 45.95 -9.48 -25.46
C THR A 32 47.30 -9.91 -24.92
N HIS A 33 47.98 -9.07 -24.13
CA HIS A 33 49.32 -9.35 -23.63
C HIS A 33 49.26 -9.76 -22.17
N ASP A 34 50.11 -10.71 -21.80
CA ASP A 34 50.20 -11.26 -20.45
C ASP A 34 50.53 -10.16 -19.43
N TYR A 35 49.93 -10.29 -18.26
CA TYR A 35 50.35 -9.52 -17.10
C TYR A 35 51.72 -10.02 -16.65
N GLN A 36 52.55 -9.13 -16.08
CA GLN A 36 53.80 -9.58 -15.45
C GLN A 36 53.55 -10.47 -14.23
N ASP A 37 52.37 -10.36 -13.61
CA ASP A 37 51.85 -11.25 -12.58
C ASP A 37 50.36 -11.55 -12.85
N GLU A 38 50.06 -12.81 -13.09
CA GLU A 38 48.72 -13.32 -13.40
C GLU A 38 47.75 -13.25 -12.20
N ASN A 39 48.27 -13.05 -10.98
CA ASN A 39 47.46 -12.96 -9.76
C ASN A 39 47.07 -11.52 -9.38
N THR A 40 47.54 -10.52 -10.12
CA THR A 40 47.23 -9.12 -9.84
C THR A 40 46.03 -8.66 -10.68
N ILE A 41 44.91 -8.37 -10.01
CA ILE A 41 43.78 -7.66 -10.64
C ILE A 41 44.21 -6.20 -10.82
N GLU A 42 44.57 -5.81 -12.05
CA GLU A 42 44.75 -4.40 -12.37
C GLU A 42 43.41 -3.68 -12.23
N PRO A 43 43.30 -2.63 -11.39
CA PRO A 43 42.08 -1.84 -11.33
C PRO A 43 41.79 -1.26 -12.72
N ALA A 44 40.50 -1.08 -13.05
CA ALA A 44 40.10 -0.30 -14.22
C ALA A 44 40.73 1.09 -14.09
N ASN A 45 41.81 1.28 -14.83
CA ASN A 45 42.85 2.26 -14.62
C ASN A 45 42.38 3.66 -15.02
N THR A 46 41.84 4.38 -14.03
CA THR A 46 41.36 5.78 -14.17
C THR A 46 42.47 6.83 -14.13
N GLU A 47 43.73 6.45 -13.98
CA GLU A 47 44.80 7.40 -13.65
C GLU A 47 45.24 8.29 -14.81
N ASN A 48 45.07 7.88 -16.08
CA ASN A 48 45.32 8.77 -17.22
C ASN A 48 44.59 8.35 -18.51
N TYR A 49 44.54 9.27 -19.49
CA TYR A 49 43.94 9.06 -20.82
C TYR A 49 44.49 7.83 -21.55
N TYR A 50 45.78 7.52 -21.39
CA TYR A 50 46.42 6.43 -22.10
C TYR A 50 45.92 5.07 -21.61
N THR A 51 45.81 4.91 -20.29
CA THR A 51 45.42 3.65 -19.66
C THR A 51 43.91 3.42 -19.73
N SER A 52 43.10 4.48 -19.57
CA SER A 52 41.64 4.41 -19.51
C SER A 52 40.93 4.33 -20.87
N LEU A 53 41.47 4.98 -21.92
CA LEU A 53 40.79 5.11 -23.20
C LEU A 53 41.66 4.67 -24.38
N HIS A 54 42.87 5.22 -24.52
CA HIS A 54 43.70 4.98 -25.70
C HIS A 54 44.13 3.51 -25.83
N ASN A 55 44.71 2.92 -24.79
CA ASN A 55 45.23 1.55 -24.85
C ASN A 55 44.10 0.51 -25.03
N PRO A 56 42.98 0.57 -24.29
CA PRO A 56 41.85 -0.33 -24.52
C PRO A 56 41.30 -0.27 -25.94
N ILE A 57 41.22 0.92 -26.54
CA ILE A 57 40.77 1.09 -27.94
C ILE A 57 41.79 0.53 -28.93
N ARG A 58 43.08 0.82 -28.74
CA ARG A 58 44.15 0.33 -29.62
C ARG A 58 44.27 -1.20 -29.59
N GLU A 59 43.96 -1.80 -28.45
CA GLU A 59 44.15 -3.23 -28.18
C GLU A 59 42.83 -4.02 -28.24
N MET A 60 41.78 -3.45 -28.85
CA MET A 60 40.51 -4.15 -29.08
C MET A 60 40.72 -5.37 -29.98
N VAL A 61 40.19 -6.51 -29.54
CA VAL A 61 40.24 -7.76 -30.30
C VAL A 61 38.92 -8.03 -31.00
N PHE A 62 37.82 -7.91 -30.25
CA PHE A 62 36.48 -8.08 -30.76
C PHE A 62 35.50 -7.22 -29.99
N GLY A 63 34.42 -6.84 -30.66
CA GLY A 63 33.30 -6.10 -30.09
C GLY A 63 31.97 -6.71 -30.50
N LYS A 64 30.97 -6.59 -29.62
CA LYS A 64 29.60 -7.01 -29.86
C LYS A 64 28.67 -5.83 -29.65
N LYS A 65 27.79 -5.59 -30.63
CA LYS A 65 26.70 -4.63 -30.49
C LYS A 65 25.69 -5.15 -29.46
N ILE A 66 25.35 -4.33 -28.49
CA ILE A 66 24.30 -4.60 -27.52
C ILE A 66 22.97 -4.26 -28.19
N LYS A 67 22.07 -5.24 -28.28
CA LYS A 67 20.69 -5.01 -28.73
C LYS A 67 19.81 -4.77 -27.50
N PRO A 68 18.65 -4.11 -27.64
CA PRO A 68 17.68 -4.03 -26.54
C PRO A 68 17.25 -5.37 -25.97
N SER A 69 17.17 -6.41 -26.82
CA SER A 69 16.91 -7.78 -26.35
C SER A 69 18.02 -8.38 -25.48
N ASP A 70 19.18 -7.72 -25.38
CA ASP A 70 20.32 -8.12 -24.54
C ASP A 70 20.36 -7.38 -23.21
N VAL A 71 19.42 -6.46 -22.97
CA VAL A 71 19.33 -5.66 -21.73
C VAL A 71 17.92 -5.80 -21.15
N ALA A 72 17.81 -6.05 -19.86
CA ALA A 72 16.54 -6.01 -19.14
C ALA A 72 16.75 -5.38 -17.76
N PRO A 73 15.80 -4.57 -17.25
CA PRO A 73 15.77 -4.22 -15.85
C PRO A 73 15.51 -5.48 -15.02
N VAL A 74 16.26 -5.64 -13.93
CA VAL A 74 16.11 -6.75 -12.99
C VAL A 74 15.92 -6.24 -11.57
N VAL A 75 15.31 -7.06 -10.73
CA VAL A 75 15.20 -6.87 -9.27
C VAL A 75 15.72 -8.11 -8.57
N ASP A 76 16.06 -7.97 -7.29
CA ASP A 76 16.44 -9.09 -6.44
C ASP A 76 15.34 -10.16 -6.42
N ARG A 77 15.75 -11.42 -6.40
CA ARG A 77 14.84 -12.55 -6.41
C ARG A 77 14.50 -12.96 -4.98
N TYR A 78 13.23 -12.81 -4.61
CA TYR A 78 12.70 -13.32 -3.34
C TYR A 78 11.67 -14.42 -3.63
N ASP A 79 12.07 -15.68 -3.49
CA ASP A 79 11.16 -16.81 -3.69
C ASP A 79 10.13 -16.90 -2.54
N TRP A 80 8.88 -17.22 -2.88
CA TRP A 80 7.87 -17.50 -1.84
C TRP A 80 8.21 -18.79 -1.10
N ALA A 81 8.03 -18.79 0.22
CA ALA A 81 8.22 -19.94 1.09
C ALA A 81 7.19 -19.93 2.22
N SER A 82 6.51 -21.08 2.41
CA SER A 82 5.55 -21.28 3.50
C SER A 82 6.22 -21.10 4.87
N GLY A 83 5.50 -20.49 5.81
CA GLY A 83 6.01 -20.18 7.15
C GLY A 83 6.83 -18.90 7.24
N THR A 84 6.95 -18.13 6.14
CA THR A 84 7.67 -16.85 6.11
C THR A 84 6.74 -15.68 6.43
N ILE A 85 7.26 -14.68 7.15
CA ILE A 85 6.55 -13.41 7.37
C ILE A 85 7.04 -12.40 6.35
N TYR A 86 6.14 -11.95 5.48
CA TYR A 86 6.44 -10.92 4.47
C TYR A 86 6.08 -9.53 4.97
N GLN A 87 6.76 -8.54 4.42
CA GLN A 87 6.48 -7.14 4.72
C GLN A 87 5.32 -6.67 3.84
N GLU A 88 4.28 -6.13 4.47
CA GLU A 88 3.23 -5.45 3.73
C GLU A 88 3.77 -4.21 2.99
N PHE A 89 3.28 -3.97 1.78
CA PHE A 89 3.70 -2.82 0.99
C PHE A 89 3.31 -1.50 1.68
N TYR A 90 4.28 -0.59 1.68
CA TYR A 90 4.13 0.76 2.20
C TYR A 90 4.81 1.76 1.26
N ASN A 91 4.02 2.66 0.66
CA ASN A 91 4.48 3.62 -0.33
C ASN A 91 5.41 4.72 0.24
N GLN A 92 5.44 4.90 1.56
CA GLN A 92 6.38 5.81 2.23
C GLN A 92 7.55 5.07 2.87
N SER A 93 7.76 3.79 2.53
CA SER A 93 8.95 3.07 2.99
C SER A 93 10.21 3.78 2.52
N ASN A 94 11.20 3.86 3.40
CA ASN A 94 12.55 4.33 3.06
C ASN A 94 13.40 3.23 2.42
N THR A 95 12.89 1.99 2.38
CA THR A 95 13.48 0.85 1.69
C THR A 95 12.69 0.52 0.42
N ILE A 96 13.35 -0.05 -0.58
CA ILE A 96 12.78 -0.24 -1.92
C ILE A 96 12.05 -1.59 -2.03
N PHE A 97 12.60 -2.66 -1.47
CA PHE A 97 12.13 -4.03 -1.69
C PHE A 97 11.92 -4.85 -0.41
N THR A 98 12.67 -4.55 0.64
CA THR A 98 12.69 -5.31 1.88
C THR A 98 12.72 -4.41 3.10
N VAL A 99 12.29 -4.91 4.26
CA VAL A 99 12.44 -4.23 5.55
C VAL A 99 13.22 -5.15 6.47
N GLU A 100 14.23 -4.59 7.14
CA GLU A 100 14.94 -5.29 8.21
C GLU A 100 14.07 -5.28 9.48
N ASN A 101 13.74 -6.47 9.98
CA ASN A 101 13.05 -6.65 11.24
C ASN A 101 13.91 -7.53 12.16
N GLY A 102 14.74 -6.88 12.99
CA GLY A 102 15.78 -7.55 13.75
C GLY A 102 16.87 -8.09 12.82
N SER A 103 17.07 -9.41 12.82
CA SER A 103 18.05 -10.09 11.96
C SER A 103 17.44 -10.70 10.69
N THR A 104 16.16 -10.45 10.43
CA THR A 104 15.44 -11.06 9.31
C THR A 104 15.05 -9.99 8.29
N GLU A 105 15.38 -10.24 7.04
CA GLU A 105 14.95 -9.42 5.92
C GLU A 105 13.57 -9.88 5.44
N GLN A 106 12.59 -8.97 5.43
CA GLN A 106 11.21 -9.26 5.04
C GLN A 106 10.92 -8.58 3.70
N SER A 107 10.65 -9.36 2.65
CA SER A 107 10.37 -8.82 1.33
C SER A 107 8.93 -8.31 1.19
N MET A 108 8.76 -7.25 0.40
CA MET A 108 7.46 -6.68 0.04
C MET A 108 6.82 -7.33 -1.17
N PHE A 109 7.57 -8.19 -1.87
CA PHE A 109 7.11 -8.95 -3.01
C PHE A 109 7.72 -10.35 -3.00
N VAL A 110 7.12 -11.24 -3.77
CA VAL A 110 7.55 -12.63 -3.92
C VAL A 110 7.51 -13.07 -5.37
N TYR A 111 8.40 -13.99 -5.71
CA TYR A 111 8.40 -14.77 -6.94
C TYR A 111 7.91 -16.18 -6.61
N THR A 112 6.86 -16.62 -7.30
CA THR A 112 6.24 -17.92 -7.02
C THR A 112 6.80 -19.03 -7.90
N SER A 113 6.55 -20.27 -7.48
CA SER A 113 6.83 -21.49 -8.23
C SER A 113 6.23 -21.49 -9.64
N GLY A 114 5.11 -20.78 -9.82
CA GLY A 114 4.44 -20.57 -11.12
C GLY A 114 5.09 -19.50 -12.02
N GLY A 115 6.17 -18.85 -11.60
CA GLY A 115 6.84 -17.80 -12.37
C GLY A 115 6.16 -16.43 -12.28
N ASN A 116 5.31 -16.22 -11.28
CA ASN A 116 4.56 -14.97 -11.10
C ASN A 116 5.18 -14.12 -10.00
N VAL A 117 5.07 -12.80 -10.16
CA VAL A 117 5.51 -11.83 -9.17
C VAL A 117 4.29 -11.19 -8.52
N TYR A 118 4.23 -11.25 -7.19
CA TYR A 118 3.15 -10.67 -6.39
C TYR A 118 3.70 -9.68 -5.38
N LYS A 119 2.95 -8.62 -5.13
CA LYS A 119 3.19 -7.69 -4.04
C LYS A 119 2.33 -8.06 -2.84
N CYS A 120 2.92 -8.04 -1.64
CA CYS A 120 2.18 -8.20 -0.39
C CYS A 120 1.42 -6.90 -0.09
N ILE A 121 0.09 -6.95 -0.09
CA ILE A 121 -0.77 -5.79 0.20
C ILE A 121 -1.21 -5.81 1.67
N ASP A 122 -1.45 -6.99 2.23
CA ASP A 122 -1.77 -7.20 3.64
C ASP A 122 -1.06 -8.47 4.10
N ASN A 123 -0.31 -8.38 5.21
CA ASN A 123 0.42 -9.50 5.78
C ASN A 123 -0.28 -10.13 7.00
N ASN A 124 -1.59 -9.91 7.11
CA ASN A 124 -2.44 -10.44 8.18
C ASN A 124 -1.88 -10.10 9.57
N SER A 125 -1.64 -8.82 9.82
CA SER A 125 -1.06 -8.34 11.10
C SER A 125 0.28 -8.99 11.46
N ALA A 126 1.17 -9.14 10.48
CA ALA A 126 2.47 -9.81 10.60
C ALA A 126 2.41 -11.30 11.01
N ALA A 127 1.35 -12.01 10.62
CA ALA A 127 1.29 -13.47 10.74
C ALA A 127 2.22 -14.17 9.72
N THR A 128 2.38 -15.50 9.81
CA THR A 128 3.14 -16.28 8.81
C THR A 128 2.27 -16.61 7.59
N SER A 129 2.75 -16.37 6.37
CA SER A 129 2.06 -16.83 5.15
C SER A 129 2.20 -18.34 5.01
N THR A 130 1.10 -19.02 4.71
CA THR A 130 1.07 -20.48 4.53
C THR A 130 0.54 -20.88 3.15
N VAL A 131 -0.07 -19.96 2.41
CA VAL A 131 -0.62 -20.19 1.07
C VAL A 131 0.11 -19.35 0.03
N GLU A 132 0.65 -20.03 -1.00
CA GLU A 132 1.28 -19.38 -2.15
C GLU A 132 0.21 -18.77 -3.06
N PRO A 133 0.31 -17.49 -3.46
CA PRO A 133 -0.67 -16.87 -4.35
C PRO A 133 -0.57 -17.43 -5.78
N THR A 134 -1.73 -17.73 -6.38
CA THR A 134 -1.82 -18.36 -7.72
C THR A 134 -2.67 -17.58 -8.72
N HIS A 135 -3.38 -16.52 -8.30
CA HIS A 135 -4.22 -15.73 -9.18
C HIS A 135 -3.48 -14.78 -10.10
N THR A 136 -4.19 -14.37 -11.15
CA THR A 136 -3.75 -13.31 -12.06
C THR A 136 -4.76 -12.17 -12.11
N ASP A 137 -5.63 -12.07 -11.09
CA ASP A 137 -6.64 -11.02 -10.97
C ASP A 137 -5.98 -9.64 -10.89
N LEU A 138 -6.60 -8.63 -11.50
CA LEU A 138 -6.06 -7.26 -11.54
C LEU A 138 -6.15 -6.54 -10.17
N THR A 139 -7.03 -7.03 -9.30
CA THR A 139 -7.25 -6.51 -7.95
C THR A 139 -6.56 -7.39 -6.90
N PRO A 140 -6.11 -6.83 -5.77
CA PRO A 140 -5.64 -7.63 -4.64
C PRO A 140 -6.67 -8.68 -4.22
N ARG A 141 -6.21 -9.87 -3.85
CA ARG A 141 -7.06 -10.96 -3.37
C ARG A 141 -6.54 -11.52 -2.06
N GLU A 142 -7.47 -11.80 -1.16
CA GLU A 142 -7.20 -12.49 0.11
C GLU A 142 -7.10 -14.00 -0.11
N GLU A 143 -6.04 -14.60 0.40
CA GLU A 143 -5.83 -16.05 0.44
C GLU A 143 -6.36 -16.62 1.77
N SER A 144 -6.50 -17.94 1.88
CA SER A 144 -7.12 -18.56 3.07
C SER A 144 -6.31 -18.41 4.36
N ASP A 145 -5.06 -17.94 4.29
CA ASP A 145 -4.21 -17.59 5.43
C ASP A 145 -4.36 -16.12 5.87
N GLY A 146 -5.27 -15.37 5.25
CA GLY A 146 -5.56 -13.97 5.52
C GLY A 146 -4.58 -12.99 4.86
N TYR A 147 -3.56 -13.46 4.15
CA TYR A 147 -2.69 -12.59 3.37
C TYR A 147 -3.44 -12.04 2.16
N LYS A 148 -3.19 -10.78 1.80
CA LYS A 148 -3.65 -10.20 0.53
C LYS A 148 -2.49 -9.98 -0.41
N TRP A 149 -2.57 -10.60 -1.59
CA TRP A 149 -1.57 -10.50 -2.63
C TRP A 149 -2.13 -9.82 -3.88
N LYS A 150 -1.33 -8.93 -4.47
CA LYS A 150 -1.63 -8.31 -5.77
C LYS A 150 -0.69 -8.88 -6.83
N TYR A 151 -1.27 -9.47 -7.87
CA TYR A 151 -0.52 -9.92 -9.04
C TYR A 151 0.08 -8.71 -9.78
N MET A 152 1.36 -8.81 -10.14
CA MET A 152 2.07 -7.75 -10.87
C MET A 152 2.32 -8.17 -12.32
N TYR A 153 3.04 -9.27 -12.51
CA TYR A 153 3.39 -9.80 -13.83
C TYR A 153 3.88 -11.25 -13.73
N SER A 154 3.99 -11.91 -14.87
CA SER A 154 4.62 -13.22 -15.01
C SER A 154 5.96 -13.07 -15.72
N VAL A 155 6.99 -13.73 -15.17
CA VAL A 155 8.29 -13.83 -15.83
C VAL A 155 8.19 -14.87 -16.95
N PRO A 156 8.58 -14.55 -18.20
CA PRO A 156 8.57 -15.52 -19.28
C PRO A 156 9.47 -16.74 -18.99
N ILE A 157 8.95 -17.95 -19.20
CA ILE A 157 9.59 -19.25 -18.88
C ILE A 157 10.97 -19.44 -19.56
N GLY A 158 11.27 -18.68 -20.62
CA GLY A 158 12.56 -18.72 -21.33
C GLY A 158 13.43 -17.48 -21.12
N SER A 159 13.16 -16.65 -20.12
CA SER A 159 13.93 -15.43 -19.91
C SER A 159 15.38 -15.75 -19.52
N LYS A 160 16.33 -15.29 -20.35
CA LYS A 160 17.77 -15.40 -20.10
C LYS A 160 18.28 -14.52 -18.93
N PHE A 161 17.38 -13.74 -18.33
CA PHE A 161 17.69 -12.79 -17.26
C PHE A 161 17.26 -13.29 -15.87
N ILE A 162 16.85 -14.57 -15.76
CA ILE A 162 16.59 -15.21 -14.47
C ILE A 162 17.89 -15.81 -13.96
N THR A 163 18.26 -15.45 -12.73
CA THR A 163 19.38 -16.06 -12.01
C THR A 163 18.90 -16.55 -10.63
N ASN A 164 19.83 -17.03 -9.80
CA ASN A 164 19.53 -17.35 -8.39
C ASN A 164 19.29 -16.08 -7.56
N GLU A 165 19.80 -14.93 -8.02
CA GLU A 165 19.78 -13.67 -7.28
C GLU A 165 18.82 -12.64 -7.89
N TYR A 166 18.50 -12.75 -9.19
CA TYR A 166 17.75 -11.72 -9.91
C TYR A 166 16.65 -12.29 -10.79
N ILE A 167 15.56 -11.53 -10.93
CA ILE A 167 14.48 -11.76 -11.89
C ILE A 167 14.23 -10.50 -12.75
N PRO A 168 13.84 -10.65 -14.02
CA PRO A 168 13.55 -9.51 -14.88
C PRO A 168 12.23 -8.83 -14.51
N VAL A 169 12.20 -7.51 -14.60
CA VAL A 169 10.97 -6.72 -14.49
C VAL A 169 10.32 -6.64 -15.86
N VAL A 170 9.14 -7.23 -15.99
CA VAL A 170 8.36 -7.20 -17.23
C VAL A 170 7.15 -6.29 -17.04
N SER A 171 6.97 -5.34 -17.94
CA SER A 171 5.81 -4.45 -17.91
C SER A 171 4.54 -5.22 -18.25
N ASN A 172 3.54 -5.12 -17.38
CA ASN A 172 2.19 -5.63 -17.62
C ASN A 172 1.25 -4.44 -17.84
N SER A 173 0.96 -4.13 -19.11
CA SER A 173 0.12 -3.00 -19.54
C SER A 173 -1.29 -3.04 -18.96
N THR A 174 -1.82 -4.24 -18.70
CA THR A 174 -3.17 -4.41 -18.16
C THR A 174 -3.20 -3.99 -16.69
N ILE A 175 -2.17 -4.37 -15.93
CA ILE A 175 -2.01 -3.95 -14.52
C ILE A 175 -1.69 -2.45 -14.42
N GLN A 176 -0.89 -1.90 -15.34
CA GLN A 176 -0.57 -0.47 -15.38
C GLN A 176 -1.81 0.39 -15.65
N THR A 177 -2.72 -0.08 -16.51
CA THR A 177 -3.95 0.64 -16.84
C THR A 177 -5.08 0.39 -15.83
N SER A 178 -5.01 -0.70 -15.05
CA SER A 178 -5.98 -1.00 -13.99
C SER A 178 -5.63 -0.37 -12.64
N VAL A 179 -4.57 0.43 -12.54
CA VAL A 179 -4.28 1.19 -11.31
C VAL A 179 -5.33 2.29 -11.18
N THR A 180 -6.39 2.01 -10.44
CA THR A 180 -7.29 3.06 -9.94
C THR A 180 -6.43 4.05 -9.17
N ALA A 181 -6.47 5.32 -9.55
CA ALA A 181 -5.73 6.39 -8.88
C ALA A 181 -6.38 6.76 -7.51
N GLY A 182 -6.79 5.75 -6.75
CA GLY A 182 -7.47 5.91 -5.46
C GLY A 182 -6.57 5.52 -4.29
N ILE A 183 -7.12 5.62 -3.09
CA ILE A 183 -6.55 5.05 -1.88
C ILE A 183 -6.78 3.55 -1.90
N ASP A 184 -5.69 2.77 -1.86
CA ASP A 184 -5.74 1.31 -1.83
C ASP A 184 -6.15 0.81 -0.44
N ARG A 185 -5.54 1.38 0.60
CA ARG A 185 -5.88 1.09 2.00
C ARG A 185 -5.48 2.22 2.94
N VAL A 186 -5.99 2.18 4.16
CA VAL A 186 -5.55 3.04 5.27
C VAL A 186 -4.89 2.17 6.34
N PHE A 187 -3.58 2.32 6.50
CA PHE A 187 -2.78 1.58 7.45
C PHE A 187 -2.83 2.23 8.84
N LEU A 188 -3.26 1.48 9.85
CA LEU A 188 -3.32 1.95 11.24
C LEU A 188 -1.96 1.72 11.93
N GLN A 189 -1.24 2.80 12.23
CA GLN A 189 0.03 2.75 12.95
C GLN A 189 -0.15 2.64 14.48
N SER A 190 -1.23 3.23 15.01
CA SER A 190 -1.58 3.14 16.42
C SER A 190 -3.08 3.35 16.61
N GLY A 191 -3.72 2.49 17.39
CA GLY A 191 -5.14 2.55 17.70
C GLY A 191 -5.57 3.66 18.65
N GLY A 192 -4.63 4.41 19.23
CA GLY A 192 -4.91 5.47 20.20
C GLY A 192 -5.61 4.95 21.47
N LYS A 193 -6.43 5.79 22.10
CA LYS A 193 -7.20 5.45 23.31
C LYS A 193 -8.43 6.34 23.50
N ASN A 194 -9.38 5.84 24.29
CA ASN A 194 -10.58 6.55 24.77
C ASN A 194 -11.59 6.96 23.69
N TYR A 195 -11.68 6.23 22.57
CA TYR A 195 -12.73 6.44 21.58
C TYR A 195 -14.07 5.92 22.12
N THR A 196 -14.85 6.79 22.77
CA THR A 196 -16.15 6.49 23.37
C THR A 196 -17.34 7.10 22.62
N SER A 197 -17.13 8.01 21.67
CA SER A 197 -18.14 8.46 20.69
C SER A 197 -18.35 7.41 19.60
N THR A 198 -18.62 6.17 20.02
CA THR A 198 -18.88 5.03 19.14
C THR A 198 -20.04 4.20 19.66
N THR A 199 -20.96 3.85 18.76
CA THR A 199 -22.14 3.03 19.05
C THR A 199 -22.75 2.57 17.73
N ASN A 200 -23.56 1.51 17.77
CA ASN A 200 -24.30 1.02 16.61
C ASN A 200 -25.73 0.67 17.04
N GLY A 201 -26.63 0.57 16.08
CA GLY A 201 -28.05 0.35 16.38
C GLY A 201 -28.95 0.41 15.16
N SER A 202 -30.24 0.61 15.42
CA SER A 202 -31.29 0.85 14.44
C SER A 202 -31.84 2.26 14.60
N VAL A 203 -32.22 2.86 13.47
CA VAL A 203 -33.01 4.08 13.46
C VAL A 203 -34.41 3.75 14.01
N GLN A 204 -34.89 4.53 14.98
CA GLN A 204 -36.20 4.33 15.61
C GLN A 204 -37.32 5.06 14.87
N SER A 205 -37.03 6.28 14.43
CA SER A 205 -37.97 7.07 13.63
C SER A 205 -37.23 8.10 12.79
N THR A 206 -37.81 8.42 11.64
CA THR A 206 -37.27 9.42 10.72
C THR A 206 -38.07 10.70 10.84
N ILE A 207 -37.39 11.84 11.00
CA ILE A 207 -38.01 13.16 11.05
C ILE A 207 -37.92 13.81 9.66
N THR A 208 -36.73 13.77 9.07
CA THR A 208 -36.45 14.21 7.70
C THR A 208 -35.37 13.30 7.07
N SER A 209 -35.03 13.51 5.80
CA SER A 209 -33.93 12.79 5.15
C SER A 209 -32.55 13.03 5.76
N SER A 210 -32.39 14.00 6.67
CA SER A 210 -31.11 14.30 7.33
C SER A 210 -31.19 14.32 8.86
N ARG A 211 -32.34 13.97 9.45
CA ARG A 211 -32.59 14.04 10.90
C ARG A 211 -33.49 12.90 11.36
N PHE A 212 -33.06 12.17 12.38
CA PHE A 212 -33.71 10.94 12.83
C PHE A 212 -33.41 10.62 14.29
N VAL A 213 -34.22 9.75 14.90
CA VAL A 213 -34.08 9.30 16.29
C VAL A 213 -33.36 7.95 16.33
N ILE A 214 -32.39 7.79 17.23
CA ILE A 214 -31.73 6.52 17.52
C ILE A 214 -32.24 5.91 18.83
N GLU A 215 -31.93 4.64 19.06
CA GLU A 215 -32.24 3.99 20.34
C GLU A 215 -31.49 4.68 21.49
N ASN A 216 -32.06 4.61 22.70
CA ASN A 216 -31.33 5.02 23.89
C ASN A 216 -30.08 4.14 24.06
N LYS A 217 -28.90 4.76 24.16
CA LYS A 217 -27.63 4.04 24.26
C LYS A 217 -26.96 4.31 25.61
N SER A 218 -26.48 3.24 26.21
CA SER A 218 -25.56 3.28 27.35
C SER A 218 -24.15 3.01 26.85
N ILE A 219 -23.29 4.02 26.91
CA ILE A 219 -21.88 3.90 26.51
C ILE A 219 -21.03 3.84 27.78
N ALA A 220 -20.15 2.85 27.87
CA ALA A 220 -19.13 2.78 28.91
C ALA A 220 -17.78 3.25 28.36
N ASN A 221 -16.91 3.78 29.23
CA ASN A 221 -15.50 4.03 28.94
C ASN A 221 -14.68 2.73 29.07
N SER A 222 -13.35 2.81 28.86
CA SER A 222 -12.45 1.66 28.93
C SER A 222 -12.30 1.05 30.34
N THR A 223 -12.75 1.75 31.38
CA THR A 223 -12.77 1.25 32.77
C THR A 223 -14.16 0.76 33.20
N GLY A 224 -15.13 0.70 32.28
CA GLY A 224 -16.50 0.26 32.56
C GLY A 224 -17.43 1.32 33.17
N GLY A 225 -16.95 2.55 33.38
CA GLY A 225 -17.77 3.66 33.86
C GLY A 225 -18.69 4.18 32.76
N LEU A 226 -19.97 4.41 33.09
CA LEU A 226 -20.94 4.95 32.14
C LEU A 226 -20.61 6.40 31.77
N VAL A 227 -20.74 6.72 30.48
CA VAL A 227 -20.56 8.05 29.92
C VAL A 227 -21.92 8.73 29.79
N THR A 228 -22.01 9.99 30.20
CA THR A 228 -23.21 10.80 29.98
C THR A 228 -23.20 11.35 28.56
N LEU A 229 -24.22 11.02 27.77
CA LEU A 229 -24.38 11.51 26.41
C LEU A 229 -25.04 12.90 26.44
N SER A 230 -24.22 13.95 26.55
CA SER A 230 -24.70 15.33 26.46
C SER A 230 -25.02 15.72 25.01
N ASP A 231 -25.63 16.88 24.82
CA ASP A 231 -25.72 17.47 23.49
C ASP A 231 -24.34 17.54 22.82
N ASN A 232 -24.34 17.37 21.50
CA ASN A 232 -23.16 17.37 20.64
C ASN A 232 -22.18 16.21 20.86
N TYR A 233 -22.52 15.20 21.68
CA TYR A 233 -21.58 14.12 22.04
C TYR A 233 -21.04 13.32 20.83
N PHE A 234 -21.81 13.21 19.75
CA PHE A 234 -21.39 12.54 18.52
C PHE A 234 -20.97 13.50 17.40
N ASN A 235 -20.86 14.80 17.67
CA ASN A 235 -20.54 15.78 16.63
C ASN A 235 -19.16 15.51 16.03
N ASN A 236 -19.08 15.69 14.72
CA ASN A 236 -17.88 15.42 13.91
C ASN A 236 -17.44 13.95 13.91
N SER A 237 -18.21 13.02 14.48
CA SER A 237 -18.04 11.58 14.25
C SER A 237 -18.62 11.18 12.89
N SER A 238 -18.15 10.06 12.35
CA SER A 238 -18.73 9.44 11.17
C SER A 238 -19.92 8.56 11.55
N ILE A 239 -20.91 8.48 10.66
CA ILE A 239 -22.03 7.55 10.77
C ILE A 239 -22.23 6.83 9.44
N LEU A 240 -22.12 5.50 9.47
CA LEU A 240 -22.45 4.62 8.36
C LEU A 240 -23.88 4.15 8.52
N MET A 241 -24.68 4.31 7.47
CA MET A 241 -26.10 3.94 7.44
C MET A 241 -26.34 2.90 6.35
N PHE A 242 -27.04 1.82 6.69
CA PHE A 242 -27.18 0.66 5.81
C PHE A 242 -28.40 -0.18 6.16
N GLU A 243 -28.83 -1.01 5.21
CA GLU A 243 -29.87 -2.01 5.45
C GLU A 243 -29.27 -3.33 5.98
N PRO A 244 -30.04 -4.14 6.73
CA PRO A 244 -29.53 -5.42 7.24
C PRO A 244 -28.93 -6.29 6.12
N GLY A 245 -27.68 -6.72 6.30
CA GLY A 245 -26.93 -7.49 5.31
C GLY A 245 -26.25 -6.66 4.21
N ALA A 246 -26.40 -5.34 4.20
CA ALA A 246 -25.86 -4.42 3.19
C ALA A 246 -24.89 -3.38 3.78
N ARG A 247 -24.14 -3.73 4.84
CA ARG A 247 -23.16 -2.82 5.48
C ARG A 247 -22.10 -2.34 4.49
N ASP A 248 -21.66 -3.21 3.59
CA ASP A 248 -20.54 -2.90 2.69
C ASP A 248 -20.91 -1.83 1.65
N SER A 249 -22.19 -1.72 1.28
CA SER A 249 -22.73 -0.69 0.40
C SER A 249 -23.40 0.47 1.16
N GLY A 250 -23.19 0.56 2.48
CA GLY A 250 -23.74 1.62 3.31
C GLY A 250 -23.28 3.02 2.92
N SER A 251 -24.13 4.02 3.19
CA SER A 251 -23.82 5.43 2.98
C SER A 251 -23.13 6.01 4.21
N LEU A 252 -22.02 6.71 4.02
CA LEU A 252 -21.23 7.30 5.09
C LEU A 252 -21.45 8.82 5.16
N PHE A 253 -21.73 9.34 6.35
CA PHE A 253 -21.95 10.76 6.61
C PHE A 253 -21.14 11.24 7.82
N THR A 254 -21.07 12.56 8.00
CA THR A 254 -20.61 13.21 9.22
C THR A 254 -21.82 13.62 10.06
N ILE A 255 -21.78 13.37 11.36
CA ILE A 255 -22.78 13.88 12.31
C ILE A 255 -22.49 15.36 12.57
N THR A 256 -23.47 16.21 12.27
CA THR A 256 -23.40 17.66 12.53
C THR A 256 -23.99 18.05 13.87
N ASP A 257 -24.93 17.26 14.39
CA ASP A 257 -25.56 17.52 15.68
C ASP A 257 -26.07 16.22 16.35
N TYR A 258 -26.06 16.19 17.68
CA TYR A 258 -26.72 15.20 18.52
C TYR A 258 -27.50 15.90 19.64
N ILE A 259 -28.82 15.71 19.65
CA ILE A 259 -29.73 16.30 20.64
C ILE A 259 -30.04 15.23 21.69
N SER A 260 -29.46 15.37 22.88
CA SER A 260 -29.50 14.33 23.92
C SER A 260 -30.91 14.13 24.51
N SER A 261 -31.73 15.18 24.58
CA SER A 261 -33.08 15.10 25.16
C SER A 261 -34.04 14.22 24.37
N SER A 262 -33.85 14.13 23.05
CA SER A 262 -34.71 13.36 22.13
C SER A 262 -33.97 12.26 21.38
N GLN A 263 -32.68 12.06 21.66
CA GLN A 263 -31.83 11.05 21.01
C GLN A 263 -31.78 11.23 19.49
N GLU A 264 -31.76 12.47 19.02
CA GLU A 264 -31.78 12.79 17.60
C GLU A 264 -30.37 13.03 17.06
N ILE A 265 -30.13 12.53 15.85
CA ILE A 265 -28.91 12.74 15.07
C ILE A 265 -29.24 13.57 13.84
N VAL A 266 -28.36 14.53 13.51
CA VAL A 266 -28.39 15.29 12.26
C VAL A 266 -27.12 15.00 11.46
N ILE A 267 -27.24 14.77 10.16
CA ILE A 267 -26.13 14.41 9.25
C ILE A 267 -25.87 15.46 8.17
N ASP A 268 -24.64 15.50 7.65
CA ASP A 268 -24.19 16.38 6.55
C ASP A 268 -24.59 15.91 5.15
N GLY A 269 -25.82 15.42 5.00
CA GLY A 269 -26.32 14.90 3.74
C GLY A 269 -27.75 14.41 3.84
N THR A 270 -28.15 13.57 2.90
CA THR A 270 -29.49 12.97 2.88
C THR A 270 -29.39 11.46 2.74
N HIS A 271 -30.21 10.74 3.52
CA HIS A 271 -30.37 9.30 3.43
C HIS A 271 -31.84 8.94 3.16
N SER A 272 -32.04 7.86 2.41
CA SER A 272 -33.35 7.28 2.15
C SER A 272 -33.62 6.19 3.19
N PHE A 273 -34.38 6.52 4.24
CA PHE A 273 -34.65 5.62 5.35
C PHE A 273 -35.68 4.55 5.01
N THR A 274 -35.53 3.40 5.66
CA THR A 274 -36.54 2.35 5.78
C THR A 274 -36.75 2.00 7.26
N ASP A 275 -37.77 1.22 7.58
CA ASP A 275 -38.03 0.76 8.96
C ASP A 275 -36.94 -0.20 9.50
N SER A 276 -36.04 -0.68 8.63
CA SER A 276 -34.94 -1.58 9.00
C SER A 276 -33.57 -0.93 9.03
N THR A 277 -33.46 0.37 8.70
CA THR A 277 -32.18 1.08 8.60
C THR A 277 -31.35 0.95 9.88
N LYS A 278 -30.13 0.47 9.72
CA LYS A 278 -29.11 0.34 10.76
C LYS A 278 -28.09 1.46 10.65
N TYR A 279 -27.40 1.70 11.75
CA TYR A 279 -26.33 2.69 11.80
C TYR A 279 -25.13 2.21 12.61
N GLU A 280 -23.95 2.74 12.29
CA GLU A 280 -22.70 2.58 13.02
C GLU A 280 -22.00 3.93 13.13
N ILE A 281 -21.80 4.41 14.36
CA ILE A 281 -21.07 5.64 14.68
C ILE A 281 -19.65 5.27 15.10
N SER A 282 -18.68 5.94 14.48
CA SER A 282 -17.26 5.77 14.79
C SER A 282 -16.46 7.06 14.57
N PRO A 283 -15.20 7.11 15.02
CA PRO A 283 -14.32 8.25 14.77
C PRO A 283 -14.27 8.60 13.29
N ARG A 284 -14.26 9.90 12.99
CA ARG A 284 -14.27 10.37 11.60
C ARG A 284 -12.89 10.22 10.98
N ILE A 285 -12.84 9.53 9.84
CA ILE A 285 -11.63 9.37 9.05
C ILE A 285 -11.68 10.32 7.86
N ARG A 286 -10.76 11.29 7.85
CA ARG A 286 -10.58 12.24 6.76
C ARG A 286 -9.32 11.91 5.98
N ILE A 287 -9.49 11.74 4.68
CA ILE A 287 -8.40 11.52 3.73
C ILE A 287 -8.19 12.84 2.97
N ILE A 288 -7.02 13.45 3.14
CA ILE A 288 -6.67 14.74 2.54
C ILE A 288 -5.48 14.54 1.63
N GLY A 289 -5.64 14.86 0.35
CA GLY A 289 -4.61 14.71 -0.67
C GLY A 289 -4.91 15.57 -1.88
N ASP A 290 -4.29 15.23 -3.00
CA ASP A 290 -4.54 15.82 -4.32
C ASP A 290 -5.67 15.13 -5.10
N GLY A 291 -6.13 13.97 -4.64
CA GLY A 291 -7.31 13.30 -5.16
C GLY A 291 -8.61 13.71 -4.47
N ALA A 292 -9.71 13.08 -4.87
CA ALA A 292 -11.05 13.35 -4.36
C ALA A 292 -11.85 12.07 -4.06
N ASN A 293 -12.93 12.23 -3.29
CA ASN A 293 -13.98 11.22 -3.04
C ASN A 293 -13.53 9.95 -2.31
N ALA A 294 -12.34 9.90 -1.73
CA ALA A 294 -11.97 8.79 -0.86
C ALA A 294 -12.67 8.90 0.50
N THR A 295 -13.28 7.81 0.95
CA THR A 295 -13.98 7.73 2.24
C THR A 295 -13.59 6.47 2.97
N ALA A 296 -13.48 6.53 4.29
CA ALA A 296 -13.13 5.39 5.13
C ALA A 296 -13.86 5.43 6.47
N ILE A 297 -13.99 4.27 7.11
CA ILE A 297 -14.63 4.09 8.41
C ILE A 297 -13.67 3.38 9.38
N ALA A 298 -13.63 3.84 10.63
CA ALA A 298 -12.87 3.19 11.69
C ALA A 298 -13.70 2.14 12.42
N SER A 299 -13.06 1.03 12.80
CA SER A 299 -13.60 0.05 13.74
C SER A 299 -12.96 0.26 15.12
N VAL A 300 -13.77 0.35 16.17
CA VAL A 300 -13.31 0.55 17.55
C VAL A 300 -13.61 -0.68 18.39
N ASN A 301 -12.62 -1.16 19.15
CA ASN A 301 -12.85 -2.21 20.12
C ASN A 301 -13.71 -1.67 21.29
N PRO A 302 -14.90 -2.24 21.55
CA PRO A 302 -15.83 -1.71 22.54
C PRO A 302 -15.34 -1.84 23.98
N SER A 303 -14.38 -2.72 24.27
CA SER A 303 -13.83 -2.92 25.61
C SER A 303 -12.64 -2.00 25.86
N THR A 304 -11.67 -1.97 24.94
CA THR A 304 -10.42 -1.20 25.13
C THR A 304 -10.55 0.27 24.70
N LYS A 305 -11.57 0.60 23.90
CA LYS A 305 -11.79 1.94 23.31
C LYS A 305 -10.61 2.41 22.45
N THR A 306 -10.03 1.48 21.70
CA THR A 306 -8.95 1.72 20.74
C THR A 306 -9.44 1.39 19.33
N ILE A 307 -9.00 2.15 18.34
CA ILE A 307 -9.23 1.81 16.93
C ILE A 307 -8.46 0.52 16.62
N THR A 308 -9.10 -0.43 15.96
CA THR A 308 -8.50 -1.72 15.59
C THR A 308 -8.20 -1.83 14.10
N SER A 309 -9.01 -1.18 13.26
CA SER A 309 -8.81 -1.15 11.81
C SER A 309 -9.50 0.07 11.19
N ILE A 310 -9.10 0.41 9.97
CA ILE A 310 -9.75 1.44 9.15
C ILE A 310 -10.04 0.81 7.78
N GLU A 311 -11.31 0.76 7.41
CA GLU A 311 -11.81 0.22 6.15
C GLU A 311 -12.05 1.34 5.15
N VAL A 312 -11.48 1.24 3.95
CA VAL A 312 -11.78 2.17 2.85
C VAL A 312 -13.12 1.78 2.24
N LYS A 313 -14.10 2.71 2.27
CA LYS A 313 -15.43 2.52 1.66
C LYS A 313 -15.45 2.88 0.18
N THR A 314 -14.77 3.97 -0.17
CA THR A 314 -14.61 4.44 -1.54
C THR A 314 -13.15 4.78 -1.71
N THR A 315 -12.49 4.19 -2.70
CA THR A 315 -11.07 4.44 -2.97
C THR A 315 -10.84 5.88 -3.42
N GLY A 316 -11.85 6.53 -4.00
CA GLY A 316 -11.70 7.84 -4.62
C GLY A 316 -10.79 7.77 -5.85
N ASP A 317 -10.44 8.95 -6.37
CA ASP A 317 -9.75 9.09 -7.66
C ASP A 317 -8.66 10.17 -7.62
N SER A 318 -7.70 10.04 -8.54
CA SER A 318 -6.58 10.95 -8.83
C SER A 318 -5.57 11.22 -7.70
N TYR A 319 -5.54 10.43 -6.63
CA TYR A 319 -4.53 10.58 -5.58
C TYR A 319 -3.12 10.24 -6.09
N SER A 320 -2.15 11.10 -5.78
CA SER A 320 -0.71 10.79 -5.81
C SER A 320 -0.09 10.83 -4.41
N PHE A 321 -0.72 11.55 -3.48
CA PHE A 321 -0.42 11.50 -2.06
C PHE A 321 -1.69 11.70 -1.24
N ALA A 322 -1.71 11.17 -0.02
CA ALA A 322 -2.79 11.41 0.92
C ALA A 322 -2.30 11.32 2.37
N ASN A 323 -2.88 12.16 3.21
CA ASN A 323 -2.75 12.14 4.66
C ASN A 323 -4.06 11.68 5.28
N VAL A 324 -3.97 10.96 6.40
CA VAL A 324 -5.15 10.54 7.16
C VAL A 324 -5.23 11.34 8.44
N ILE A 325 -6.38 11.97 8.66
CA ILE A 325 -6.73 12.63 9.91
C ILE A 325 -7.84 11.82 10.57
N ILE A 326 -7.66 11.52 11.84
CA ILE A 326 -8.64 10.84 12.68
C ILE A 326 -9.21 11.88 13.63
N ASP A 327 -10.43 12.31 13.36
CA ASP A 327 -11.13 13.30 14.17
C ASP A 327 -12.13 12.59 15.10
N ASP A 328 -12.03 12.87 16.39
CA ASP A 328 -12.98 12.39 17.38
C ASP A 328 -13.00 13.34 18.58
N ILE A 329 -14.16 13.48 19.21
CA ILE A 329 -14.31 14.35 20.38
C ILE A 329 -13.81 13.68 21.67
N THR A 330 -13.76 12.34 21.71
CA THR A 330 -13.44 11.58 22.93
C THR A 330 -12.05 10.94 22.90
N GLY A 331 -11.70 10.31 21.79
CA GLY A 331 -10.47 9.57 21.63
C GLY A 331 -9.31 10.42 21.12
N THR A 332 -8.10 9.96 21.40
CA THR A 332 -6.87 10.65 20.98
C THR A 332 -5.76 9.67 20.60
N ARG A 333 -4.71 10.21 19.96
CA ARG A 333 -3.43 9.54 19.70
C ARG A 333 -3.49 8.36 18.74
N ALA A 334 -4.58 8.16 17.99
CA ALA A 334 -4.50 7.24 16.87
C ALA A 334 -3.67 7.87 15.75
N LYS A 335 -3.00 7.02 15.00
CA LYS A 335 -2.21 7.41 13.82
C LYS A 335 -2.50 6.42 12.72
N ALA A 336 -2.73 6.93 11.53
CA ALA A 336 -2.92 6.14 10.34
C ALA A 336 -2.29 6.82 9.12
N VAL A 337 -2.03 6.04 8.09
CA VAL A 337 -1.44 6.51 6.84
C VAL A 337 -2.21 5.93 5.67
N ALA A 338 -2.51 6.77 4.68
CA ALA A 338 -3.11 6.31 3.43
C ALA A 338 -2.04 5.72 2.53
N VAL A 339 -2.31 4.53 1.99
CA VAL A 339 -1.45 3.88 1.01
C VAL A 339 -2.05 4.17 -0.37
N VAL A 340 -1.29 4.91 -1.17
CA VAL A 340 -1.62 5.18 -2.58
C VAL A 340 -0.83 4.18 -3.42
N PRO A 341 -1.46 3.47 -4.38
CA PRO A 341 -0.76 2.54 -5.23
C PRO A 341 0.27 3.28 -6.11
N PRO A 342 1.41 2.66 -6.45
CA PRO A 342 2.37 3.24 -7.38
C PRO A 342 1.70 3.48 -8.74
N ARG A 343 2.00 4.62 -9.36
CA ARG A 343 1.62 4.92 -10.74
C ARG A 343 2.49 4.18 -11.74
#